data_AF-A0A7V2N4V4-F1
#
_entry.id   AF-A0A7V2N4V4-F1
#
_cell.length_a   1.000
_cell.length_b   1.000
_cell.length_c   1.000
_cell.angle_alpha   90.00
_cell.angle_beta   90.00
_cell.angle_gamma   90.00
#
_symmetry.space_group_name_H-M   'P 1'
#
loop_
_entity.id
_entity.type
_entity.pdbx_description
1 polymer ?
#
loop_
_entity_poly.entity_id
_entity_poly.type
_entity_poly.pdbx_seq_one_letter_code
_entity_poly.pdbx_strand_id
1 'polypeptide(L)'
;AVLFASLPVGCLVAAILNANNLRDILHDRAAGIWTPAALLGPRRGRIEYYLLVSGAYVIVVAGVLLSWHSAWGLAVFASAPLAWRAVRRLHRSRPGEAADIATLDVQTAQLHLAFGLLWAAGLGLEAVLT
;
A
#
# COMPACT_ATOMS: atom_id res chain seq x y z
N ALA A 1 4.20 18.68 -9.17
CA ALA A 1 3.09 17.83 -9.63
C ALA A 1 3.47 16.34 -9.65
N VAL A 2 4.36 15.90 -10.55
CA VAL A 2 4.68 14.47 -10.75
C VAL A 2 5.18 13.75 -9.48
N LEU A 3 6.02 14.40 -8.67
CA LEU A 3 6.52 13.84 -7.41
C LEU A 3 5.41 13.54 -6.40
N PHE A 4 4.35 14.36 -6.32
CA PHE A 4 3.24 14.11 -5.40
C PHE A 4 2.30 13.04 -5.95
N ALA A 5 2.08 13.03 -7.26
CA ALA A 5 1.26 12.02 -7.94
C ALA A 5 1.87 10.61 -7.85
N SER A 6 3.19 10.48 -7.65
CA SER A 6 3.85 9.18 -7.46
C SER A 6 3.81 8.67 -6.02
N LEU A 7 3.54 9.51 -5.02
CA LEU A 7 3.55 9.11 -3.61
C LEU A 7 2.54 8.00 -3.28
N PRO A 8 1.25 8.05 -3.72
CA PRO A 8 0.31 6.97 -3.41
C PRO A 8 0.76 5.62 -3.96
N VAL A 9 1.32 5.63 -5.18
CA VAL A 9 1.86 4.45 -5.86
C VAL A 9 3.07 3.92 -5.08
N GLY A 10 4.00 4.80 -4.69
CA GLY A 10 5.17 4.46 -3.88
C GLY A 10 4.80 3.89 -2.51
N CYS A 11 3.78 4.44 -1.84
CA CYS A 11 3.25 3.90 -0.59
C CYS A 11 2.77 2.46 -0.76
N LEU A 12 2.04 2.15 -1.83
CA LEU A 12 1.58 0.78 -2.09
C LEU A 12 2.73 -0.16 -2.47
N VAL A 13 3.74 0.29 -3.21
CA VAL A 13 4.96 -0.51 -3.46
C VAL A 13 5.68 -0.84 -2.15
N ALA A 14 5.88 0.17 -1.29
CA ALA A 14 6.46 -0.05 0.03
C ALA A 14 5.61 -1.00 0.88
N ALA A 15 4.28 -0.94 0.77
CA ALA A 15 3.39 -1.87 1.47
C ALA A 15 3.56 -3.33 0.98
N ILE A 16 3.80 -3.56 -0.32
CA ILE A 16 4.11 -4.88 -0.87
C ILE A 16 5.41 -5.41 -0.24
N LEU A 17 6.48 -4.61 -0.27
CA LEU A 17 7.77 -4.98 0.30
C LEU A 17 7.66 -5.24 1.80
N ASN A 18 6.93 -4.39 2.53
CA ASN A 18 6.75 -4.59 3.96
C ASN A 18 5.92 -5.85 4.27
N ALA A 19 4.89 -6.17 3.47
CA ALA A 19 4.16 -7.43 3.63
C ALA A 19 5.05 -8.65 3.39
N ASN A 20 5.92 -8.60 2.38
CA ASN A 20 6.91 -9.63 2.11
C ASN A 20 7.91 -9.76 3.27
N ASN A 21 8.51 -8.66 3.70
CA ASN A 21 9.46 -8.62 4.82
C ASN A 21 8.83 -9.07 6.15
N LEU A 22 7.56 -8.76 6.41
CA LEU A 22 6.82 -9.21 7.60
C LEU A 22 6.65 -10.73 7.64
N ARG A 23 6.38 -11.36 6.49
CA ARG A 23 6.26 -12.81 6.35
C ARG A 23 7.60 -13.48 6.61
N ASP A 24 8.68 -12.87 6.10
CA ASP A 24 9.98 -13.52 6.01
C ASP A 24 10.96 -13.10 7.14
N ILE A 25 10.52 -12.37 8.16
CA ILE A 25 11.36 -11.86 9.28
C ILE A 25 12.34 -12.90 9.85
N LEU A 26 11.85 -14.10 10.17
CA LEU A 26 12.68 -15.14 10.79
C LEU A 26 13.71 -15.70 9.81
N HIS A 27 13.31 -15.86 8.55
CA HIS A 27 14.16 -16.34 7.47
C HIS A 27 15.26 -15.32 7.15
N ASP A 28 14.88 -14.06 6.95
CA ASP A 28 15.80 -12.95 6.65
C ASP A 28 16.84 -12.77 7.75
N ARG A 29 16.41 -12.81 9.02
CA ARG A 29 17.33 -12.72 10.16
C ARG A 29 18.31 -13.88 10.22
N ALA A 30 17.87 -15.11 9.94
CA ALA A 30 18.75 -16.27 9.90
C ALA A 30 19.79 -16.16 8.76
N ALA A 31 19.45 -15.48 7.67
CA ALA A 31 20.34 -15.17 6.55
C ALA A 31 21.21 -13.91 6.77
N GLY A 32 21.07 -13.21 7.90
CA GLY A 32 21.81 -11.97 8.19
C GLY A 32 21.27 -10.73 7.46
N ILE A 33 20.08 -10.81 6.87
CA ILE A 33 19.43 -9.71 6.15
C ILE A 33 18.59 -8.88 7.14
N TRP A 34 18.87 -7.57 7.17
CA TRP A 34 18.15 -6.62 8.04
C TRP A 34 17.18 -5.77 7.22
N THR A 35 15.90 -6.16 7.24
CA THR A 35 14.81 -5.39 6.64
C THR A 35 14.17 -4.41 7.64
N PRO A 36 13.43 -3.37 7.19
CA PRO A 36 12.67 -2.51 8.10
C PRO A 36 11.75 -3.29 9.04
N ALA A 37 11.08 -4.34 8.54
CA ALA A 37 10.25 -5.22 9.35
C ALA A 37 11.06 -5.99 10.41
N ALA A 38 12.28 -6.43 10.07
CA ALA A 38 13.19 -7.06 11.01
C ALA A 38 13.70 -6.09 12.08
N LEU A 39 13.92 -4.80 11.75
CA LEU A 39 14.36 -3.77 12.69
C LEU A 39 13.23 -3.29 13.61
N LEU A 40 12.05 -3.05 13.06
CA LEU A 40 10.87 -2.58 13.78
C LEU A 40 10.20 -3.70 14.61
N GLY A 41 10.34 -4.93 14.15
CA GLY A 41 9.68 -6.11 14.70
C GLY A 41 8.23 -6.28 14.23
N PRO A 42 7.62 -7.47 14.46
CA PRO A 42 6.35 -7.85 13.85
C PRO A 42 5.17 -6.92 14.15
N ARG A 43 5.16 -6.26 15.32
CA ARG A 43 4.06 -5.36 15.71
C ARG A 43 4.16 -4.00 15.01
N ARG A 44 5.35 -3.40 14.99
CA ARG A 44 5.55 -2.07 14.39
C ARG A 44 5.55 -2.15 12.86
N GLY A 45 6.07 -3.22 12.25
CA GLY A 45 5.94 -3.45 10.81
C GLY A 45 4.47 -3.56 10.36
N ARG A 46 3.56 -4.07 11.21
CA ARG A 46 2.11 -4.05 10.91
C ARG A 46 1.53 -2.65 10.89
N ILE A 47 1.96 -1.79 11.82
CA ILE A 47 1.56 -0.38 11.86
C ILE A 47 2.05 0.32 10.59
N GLU A 48 3.30 0.10 10.21
CA GLU A 48 3.85 0.62 8.95
C GLU A 48 3.00 0.18 7.75
N TYR A 49 2.62 -1.09 7.64
CA TYR A 49 1.74 -1.57 6.59
C TYR A 49 0.41 -0.79 6.54
N TYR A 50 -0.25 -0.60 7.69
CA TYR A 50 -1.52 0.13 7.75
C TYR A 50 -1.34 1.59 7.34
N LEU A 51 -0.27 2.23 7.78
CA LEU A 51 0.05 3.62 7.42
C LEU A 51 0.33 3.77 5.94
N LEU A 52 1.05 2.82 5.32
CA LEU A 52 1.33 2.84 3.89
C LEU A 52 0.06 2.64 3.06
N VAL A 53 -0.78 1.64 3.38
CA VAL A 53 -2.02 1.38 2.65
C VAL A 53 -3.02 2.54 2.81
N SER A 54 -3.26 3.00 4.04
CA SER A 54 -4.18 4.12 4.28
C SER A 54 -3.62 5.44 3.74
N GLY A 55 -2.31 5.66 3.89
CA GLY A 55 -1.59 6.83 3.39
C GLY A 55 -1.77 7.03 1.89
N ALA A 56 -1.76 5.95 1.09
CA ALA A 56 -2.00 6.05 -0.34
C ALA A 56 -3.35 6.73 -0.68
N TYR A 57 -4.43 6.36 0.01
CA TYR A 57 -5.75 6.98 -0.18
C TYR A 57 -5.80 8.41 0.38
N VAL A 58 -5.21 8.63 1.56
CA VAL A 58 -5.17 9.97 2.18
C VAL A 58 -4.45 10.97 1.30
N ILE A 59 -3.33 10.57 0.66
CA ILE A 59 -2.57 11.45 -0.24
C ILE A 59 -3.42 11.83 -1.47
N VAL A 60 -4.19 10.90 -2.03
CA VAL A 60 -5.10 11.23 -3.15
C VAL A 60 -6.18 12.21 -2.71
N VAL A 61 -6.83 11.97 -1.56
CA VAL A 61 -7.84 12.90 -1.02
C VAL A 61 -7.24 14.28 -0.78
N ALA A 62 -6.06 14.35 -0.15
CA ALA A 62 -5.37 15.60 0.10
C ALA A 62 -5.03 16.33 -1.22
N GLY A 63 -4.55 15.60 -2.24
CA GLY A 63 -4.28 16.18 -3.55
C GLY A 63 -5.52 16.80 -4.21
N VAL A 64 -6.68 16.16 -4.07
CA VAL A 64 -7.95 16.71 -4.59
C VAL A 64 -8.41 17.93 -3.78
N LEU A 65 -8.34 17.87 -2.44
CA LEU A 65 -8.73 18.99 -1.57
C LEU A 65 -7.83 20.22 -1.73
N LEU A 66 -6.55 20.00 -2.03
CA LEU A 66 -5.58 21.07 -2.31
C LEU A 66 -5.59 21.52 -3.77
N SER A 67 -6.54 21.01 -4.58
CA SER A 67 -6.68 21.32 -6.02
C SER A 67 -5.42 21.00 -6.84
N TRP A 68 -4.62 20.04 -6.41
CA TRP A 68 -3.48 19.52 -7.18
C TRP A 68 -3.91 18.50 -8.23
N HIS A 69 -5.07 17.86 -8.01
CA HIS A 69 -5.70 16.89 -8.88
C HIS A 69 -7.21 17.13 -8.93
N SER A 70 -7.83 16.75 -10.04
CA SER A 70 -9.28 16.80 -10.22
C SER A 70 -10.01 15.70 -9.44
N ALA A 71 -11.34 15.80 -9.36
CA ALA A 71 -12.17 14.79 -8.73
C ALA A 71 -12.06 13.40 -9.39
N TRP A 72 -11.59 13.31 -10.65
CA TRP A 72 -11.33 12.05 -11.34
C TRP A 72 -10.30 11.18 -10.59
N GLY A 73 -9.38 11.81 -9.85
CA GLY A 73 -8.43 11.11 -8.99
C GLY A 73 -9.08 10.24 -7.91
N LEU A 74 -10.30 10.58 -7.46
CA LEU A 74 -11.05 9.80 -6.47
C LEU A 74 -11.53 8.44 -7.00
N ALA A 75 -11.42 8.17 -8.31
CA ALA A 75 -11.72 6.86 -8.88
C ALA A 75 -10.93 5.72 -8.22
N VAL A 76 -9.75 6.00 -7.63
CA VAL A 76 -8.96 5.02 -6.88
C VAL A 76 -9.72 4.34 -5.75
N PHE A 77 -10.76 4.97 -5.19
CA PHE A 77 -11.58 4.37 -4.14
C PHE A 77 -12.37 3.15 -4.59
N ALA A 78 -12.53 2.92 -5.90
CA ALA A 78 -13.06 1.65 -6.41
C ALA A 78 -12.18 0.44 -6.04
N SER A 79 -10.89 0.66 -5.73
CA SER A 79 -9.97 -0.38 -5.21
C SER A 79 -10.09 -0.63 -3.70
N ALA A 80 -10.83 0.19 -2.95
CA ALA A 80 -10.92 0.11 -1.49
C ALA A 80 -11.34 -1.28 -0.94
N PRO A 81 -12.22 -2.06 -1.61
CA PRO A 81 -12.51 -3.42 -1.16
C PRO A 81 -11.28 -4.34 -1.11
N LEU A 82 -10.30 -4.16 -2.01
CA LEU A 82 -9.05 -4.92 -2.00
C LEU A 82 -8.16 -4.49 -0.84
N ALA A 83 -8.05 -3.17 -0.59
CA ALA A 83 -7.32 -2.64 0.56
C ALA A 83 -7.89 -3.14 1.88
N TRP A 84 -9.22 -3.11 2.03
CA TRP A 84 -9.89 -3.64 3.21
C TRP A 84 -9.59 -5.12 3.44
N ARG A 85 -9.64 -5.94 2.38
CA ARG A 85 -9.33 -7.37 2.47
C ARG A 85 -7.90 -7.61 2.98
N ALA A 86 -6.91 -6.90 2.43
CA ALA A 86 -5.51 -7.04 2.81
C ALA A 86 -5.24 -6.56 4.24
N VAL A 87 -5.75 -5.37 4.61
CA VAL A 87 -5.64 -4.82 5.97
C VAL A 87 -6.33 -5.72 7.00
N ARG A 88 -7.55 -6.18 6.71
CA ARG A 88 -8.30 -7.07 7.60
C ARG A 88 -7.62 -8.42 7.79
N ARG A 89 -6.99 -8.96 6.74
CA ARG A 89 -6.19 -10.19 6.86
C ARG A 89 -5.01 -9.98 7.80
N LEU A 90 -4.20 -8.93 7.57
CA LEU A 90 -3.08 -8.63 8.45
C LEU A 90 -3.55 -8.31 9.88
N HIS A 91 -4.71 -7.68 10.06
CA HIS A 91 -5.26 -7.41 11.40
C HIS A 91 -5.61 -8.70 12.15
N ARG A 92 -6.16 -9.69 11.45
CA ARG A 92 -6.56 -10.98 12.04
C ARG A 92 -5.42 -11.96 12.25
N SER A 93 -4.27 -11.73 11.62
CA SER A 93 -3.11 -12.60 11.78
C SER A 93 -2.45 -12.44 13.14
N ARG A 94 -1.82 -13.53 13.59
CA ARG A 94 -0.98 -13.53 14.78
C ARG A 94 0.37 -12.87 14.44
N PRO A 95 0.87 -11.93 15.25
CA PRO A 95 2.17 -11.32 14.98
C PRO A 95 3.28 -12.39 15.00
N GLY A 96 4.07 -12.46 13.93
CA GLY A 96 5.17 -13.43 13.78
C GLY A 96 4.75 -14.77 13.16
N GLU A 97 3.47 -14.98 12.88
CA GLU A 97 2.97 -16.20 12.21
C GLU A 97 2.96 -15.99 10.70
N ALA A 98 3.99 -16.49 10.01
CA ALA A 98 4.16 -16.29 8.57
C ALA A 98 3.03 -16.91 7.73
N ALA A 99 2.48 -18.05 8.17
CA ALA A 99 1.41 -18.77 7.48
C ALA A 99 0.14 -17.92 7.31
N ASP A 100 -0.22 -17.11 8.31
CA ASP A 100 -1.42 -16.26 8.27
C ASP A 100 -1.36 -15.21 7.16
N ILE A 101 -0.15 -14.76 6.80
CA ILE A 101 0.12 -13.67 5.86
C ILE A 101 0.88 -14.13 4.61
N ALA A 102 0.90 -15.43 4.34
CA ALA A 102 1.72 -16.04 3.28
C ALA A 102 1.56 -15.38 1.89
N THR A 103 0.35 -14.87 1.58
CA THR A 103 0.02 -14.23 0.30
C THR A 103 -0.41 -12.76 0.46
N LEU A 104 -0.04 -12.11 1.56
CA LEU A 104 -0.40 -10.71 1.81
C LEU A 104 0.30 -9.76 0.83
N ASP A 105 1.56 -10.02 0.50
CA ASP A 105 2.32 -9.35 -0.55
C ASP A 105 1.61 -9.41 -1.91
N VAL A 106 1.14 -10.61 -2.31
CA VAL A 106 0.37 -10.81 -3.55
C VAL A 106 -0.95 -10.03 -3.52
N GLN A 107 -1.69 -10.07 -2.42
CA GLN A 107 -2.93 -9.31 -2.26
C GLN A 107 -2.68 -7.80 -2.32
N THR A 108 -1.56 -7.34 -1.76
CA THR A 108 -1.15 -5.94 -1.81
C THR A 108 -0.71 -5.53 -3.22
N ALA A 109 -0.08 -6.43 -3.97
CA ALA A 109 0.28 -6.21 -5.37
C ALA A 109 -0.96 -6.12 -6.27
N GLN A 110 -1.99 -6.94 -6.03
CA GLN A 110 -3.29 -6.83 -6.71
C GLN A 110 -3.98 -5.51 -6.41
N LEU A 111 -3.94 -5.06 -5.15
CA LEU A 111 -4.41 -3.73 -4.76
C LEU A 111 -3.63 -2.65 -5.51
N HIS A 112 -2.30 -2.72 -5.51
CA HIS A 112 -1.44 -1.76 -6.20
C HIS A 112 -1.76 -1.67 -7.69
N LEU A 113 -1.95 -2.80 -8.37
CA LEU A 113 -2.30 -2.82 -9.79
C LEU A 113 -3.66 -2.15 -10.03
N ALA A 114 -4.70 -2.55 -9.28
CA ALA A 114 -6.03 -1.96 -9.42
C ALA A 114 -6.02 -0.46 -9.12
N PHE A 115 -5.36 -0.05 -8.03
CA PHE A 115 -5.18 1.35 -7.66
C PHE A 115 -4.44 2.12 -8.76
N GLY A 116 -3.32 1.59 -9.25
CA GLY A 116 -2.47 2.23 -10.25
C GLY A 116 -3.18 2.43 -11.59
N LEU A 117 -3.96 1.45 -12.04
CA LEU A 117 -4.79 1.57 -13.24
C LEU A 117 -5.85 2.67 -13.09
N LEU A 118 -6.56 2.69 -11.96
CA LEU A 118 -7.56 3.72 -11.66
C LEU A 118 -6.92 5.11 -11.55
N TRP A 119 -5.75 5.21 -10.91
CA TRP A 119 -5.02 6.45 -10.75
C TRP A 119 -4.53 7.00 -12.08
N ALA A 120 -3.93 6.15 -12.92
CA ALA A 120 -3.48 6.52 -14.25
C ALA A 120 -4.66 6.96 -15.14
N ALA A 121 -5.79 6.25 -15.07
CA ALA A 121 -7.01 6.64 -15.79
C ALA A 121 -7.55 7.99 -15.31
N GLY A 122 -7.59 8.23 -13.98
CA GLY A 122 -8.04 9.50 -13.41
C GLY A 122 -7.18 10.68 -13.84
N LEU A 123 -5.85 10.54 -13.80
CA LEU A 123 -4.92 11.56 -14.28
C LEU A 123 -5.01 11.77 -15.80
N GLY A 124 -5.23 10.70 -16.57
CA GLY A 124 -5.42 10.79 -18.01
C GLY A 124 -6.70 11.52 -18.40
N LEU A 125 -7.81 11.25 -17.70
CA LEU A 125 -9.08 11.95 -17.89
C LEU A 125 -8.96 13.43 -17.53
N GLU A 126 -8.29 13.74 -16.42
CA GLU A 126 -7.96 15.12 -16.05
C GLU A 126 -7.20 15.83 -17.18
N ALA A 127 -6.09 15.26 -17.66
CA ALA A 127 -5.28 15.88 -18.70
C ALA A 127 -6.01 16.12 -20.03
N VAL A 128 -7.12 15.42 -20.30
CA VAL A 128 -7.93 15.58 -21.51
C VAL A 128 -9.09 16.55 -21.31
N LEU A 129 -9.66 16.61 -20.10
CA LEU A 129 -10.91 17.32 -19.82
C LEU A 129 -10.71 18.66 -19.10
N THR A 130 -9.52 18.95 -18.59
CA THR A 130 -9.15 20.21 -17.93
C THR A 130 -7.89 20.79 -18.53
#